data_AF-A0A959Z638-F1
#
_entry.id   AF-A0A959Z638-F1
#
_cell.length_a   1.000
_cell.length_b   1.000
_cell.length_c   1.000
_cell.angle_alpha   90.00
_cell.angle_beta   90.00
_cell.angle_gamma   90.00
#
_symmetry.space_group_name_H-M   'P 1'
#
loop_
_entity.id
_entity.type
_entity.pdbx_description
1 polymer ?
#
loop_
_entity_poly.entity_id
_entity_poly.type
_entity_poly.pdbx_seq_one_letter_code
_entity_poly.pdbx_strand_id
1 'polypeptide(L)'
;MKQAFIPETTKKRIIIAGGGFAGLKLARKLANSPYQIVLIDKHNYHQFQPLFYQVATAGLEPSSISFPLRKIFQKRPNIHFRMASLLKVNSDDKMIETDIGTMQYDYLVLAMGVSTNYFGMESIIKNTIPMKSVSEAIYLRNRILMNFEKALNESQREDIDPLLNFVIV
;
A
#
# COMPACT_ATOMS: atom_id res chain seq x y z
N MET A 1 23.23 -7.20 11.37
CA MET A 1 21.78 -6.91 11.26
C MET A 1 20.99 -8.12 11.72
N LYS A 2 19.82 -7.93 12.34
CA LYS A 2 18.94 -9.03 12.76
C LYS A 2 18.31 -9.70 11.53
N GLN A 3 18.27 -11.03 11.49
CA GLN A 3 17.57 -11.77 10.46
C GLN A 3 16.06 -11.79 10.74
N ALA A 4 15.25 -11.53 9.73
CA ALA A 4 13.80 -11.62 9.88
C ALA A 4 13.38 -13.10 9.95
N PHE A 5 12.48 -13.43 10.87
CA PHE A 5 12.06 -14.82 11.09
C PHE A 5 11.14 -15.31 9.96
N ILE A 6 11.62 -16.30 9.20
CA ILE A 6 10.86 -17.04 8.17
C ILE A 6 11.12 -18.53 8.42
N PRO A 7 10.10 -19.41 8.35
CA PRO A 7 10.32 -20.84 8.54
C PRO A 7 11.39 -21.39 7.58
N GLU A 8 12.32 -22.16 8.12
CA GLU A 8 13.35 -22.82 7.31
C GLU A 8 12.74 -23.90 6.42
N THR A 9 13.35 -24.12 5.26
CA THR A 9 12.86 -25.07 4.26
C THR A 9 13.97 -25.51 3.31
N THR A 10 13.82 -26.68 2.71
CA THR A 10 14.66 -27.17 1.60
C THR A 10 14.20 -26.64 0.24
N LYS A 11 13.04 -25.98 0.18
CA LYS A 11 12.48 -25.41 -1.06
C LYS A 11 13.18 -24.10 -1.40
N LYS A 12 13.31 -23.83 -2.70
CA LYS A 12 13.75 -22.50 -3.16
C LYS A 12 12.77 -21.42 -2.70
N ARG A 13 13.30 -20.28 -2.24
CA ARG A 13 12.57 -19.15 -1.69
C ARG A 13 12.38 -18.04 -2.72
N ILE A 14 11.13 -17.65 -2.93
CA ILE A 14 10.76 -16.50 -3.76
C ILE A 14 10.27 -15.40 -2.83
N ILE A 15 10.96 -14.27 -2.80
CA ILE A 15 10.46 -13.06 -2.12
C ILE A 15 9.74 -12.18 -3.13
N ILE A 16 8.50 -11.82 -2.83
CA ILE A 16 7.69 -10.88 -3.60
C ILE A 16 7.54 -9.61 -2.75
N ALA A 17 8.13 -8.51 -3.20
CA ALA A 17 8.03 -7.21 -2.54
C ALA A 17 6.89 -6.38 -3.13
N GLY A 18 5.77 -6.32 -2.40
CA GLY A 18 4.55 -5.59 -2.77
C GLY A 18 3.34 -6.51 -2.94
N GLY A 19 2.33 -6.32 -2.10
CA GLY A 19 1.02 -6.96 -2.09
C GLY A 19 -0.04 -6.23 -2.94
N GLY A 20 0.39 -5.39 -3.89
CA GLY A 20 -0.47 -4.76 -4.90
C GLY A 20 -0.98 -5.77 -5.95
N PHE A 21 -1.49 -5.28 -7.08
CA PHE A 21 -2.06 -6.14 -8.12
C PHE A 21 -1.12 -7.23 -8.62
N ALA A 22 0.10 -6.85 -9.01
CA ALA A 22 1.08 -7.76 -9.59
C ALA A 22 1.53 -8.83 -8.60
N GLY A 23 2.01 -8.41 -7.42
CA GLY A 23 2.51 -9.34 -6.41
C GLY A 23 1.43 -10.25 -5.85
N LEU A 24 0.21 -9.74 -5.62
CA LEU A 24 -0.92 -10.56 -5.20
C LEU A 24 -1.28 -11.61 -6.27
N LYS A 25 -1.34 -11.22 -7.56
CA LYS A 25 -1.65 -12.13 -8.66
C LYS A 25 -0.59 -13.22 -8.79
N LEU A 26 0.68 -12.85 -8.71
CA LEU A 26 1.80 -13.80 -8.77
C LEU A 26 1.76 -14.77 -7.59
N ALA A 27 1.65 -14.27 -6.36
CA ALA A 27 1.57 -15.11 -5.16
C ALA A 27 0.41 -16.10 -5.25
N ARG A 28 -0.76 -15.68 -5.75
CA ARG A 28 -1.90 -16.59 -6.01
C ARG A 28 -1.57 -17.68 -7.04
N LYS A 29 -0.88 -17.35 -8.13
CA LYS A 29 -0.46 -18.35 -9.13
C LYS A 29 0.56 -19.35 -8.56
N LEU A 30 1.41 -18.91 -7.65
CA LEU A 30 2.45 -19.74 -7.01
C LEU A 30 1.96 -20.52 -5.78
N ALA A 31 0.67 -20.43 -5.43
CA ALA A 31 0.12 -21.02 -4.22
C ALA A 31 0.14 -22.56 -4.13
N ASN A 32 0.40 -23.26 -5.25
CA ASN A 32 0.56 -24.72 -5.29
C ASN A 32 1.94 -25.12 -5.85
N SER A 33 2.87 -24.18 -5.90
CA SER A 33 4.20 -24.42 -6.47
C SER A 33 5.15 -25.10 -5.47
N PRO A 34 6.23 -25.74 -5.92
CA PRO A 34 7.24 -26.34 -5.03
C PRO A 34 8.16 -25.31 -4.36
N TYR A 35 7.82 -24.02 -4.39
CA TYR A 35 8.59 -22.92 -3.78
C TYR A 35 8.02 -22.50 -2.43
N GLN A 36 8.88 -21.97 -1.57
CA GLN A 36 8.44 -21.16 -0.43
C GLN A 36 8.29 -19.71 -0.89
N ILE A 37 7.07 -19.18 -0.78
CA ILE A 37 6.76 -17.81 -1.19
C ILE A 37 6.71 -16.93 0.05
N VAL A 38 7.44 -15.83 0.02
CA VAL A 38 7.41 -14.80 1.07
C VAL A 38 6.88 -13.53 0.44
N LEU A 39 5.64 -13.17 0.76
CA LEU A 39 5.05 -11.90 0.35
C LEU A 39 5.32 -10.86 1.43
N ILE A 40 5.97 -9.76 1.06
CA ILE A 40 6.16 -8.60 1.95
C ILE A 40 5.41 -7.39 1.43
N ASP A 41 4.80 -6.63 2.33
CA ASP A 41 4.20 -5.33 2.04
C ASP A 41 4.19 -4.46 3.30
N LYS A 42 4.26 -3.14 3.15
CA LYS A 42 4.17 -2.19 4.27
C LYS A 42 2.78 -2.17 4.91
N HIS A 43 1.75 -2.61 4.19
CA HIS A 43 0.39 -2.79 4.69
C HIS A 43 0.04 -4.28 4.83
N ASN A 44 -0.75 -4.62 5.83
CA ASN A 44 -1.25 -5.99 6.01
C ASN A 44 -2.48 -6.34 5.15
N TYR A 45 -2.84 -5.47 4.20
CA TYR A 45 -3.98 -5.63 3.29
C TYR A 45 -3.61 -5.23 1.85
N HIS A 46 -4.25 -5.91 0.90
CA HIS A 46 -4.33 -5.45 -0.48
C HIS A 46 -5.41 -4.37 -0.58
N GLN A 47 -5.17 -3.34 -1.39
CA GLN A 47 -6.10 -2.24 -1.61
C GLN A 47 -6.42 -2.14 -3.10
N PHE A 48 -7.70 -2.13 -3.44
CA PHE A 48 -8.17 -2.05 -4.81
C PHE A 48 -8.17 -0.59 -5.28
N GLN A 49 -6.98 -0.16 -5.70
CA GLN A 49 -6.66 1.23 -6.06
C GLN A 49 -7.65 1.91 -7.02
N PRO A 50 -8.26 1.22 -8.01
CA PRO A 50 -9.22 1.86 -8.91
C PRO A 50 -10.39 2.54 -8.21
N LEU A 51 -10.76 2.15 -6.98
CA LEU A 51 -11.94 2.67 -6.28
C LEU A 51 -11.61 3.67 -5.17
N PHE A 52 -10.38 4.18 -5.09
CA PHE A 52 -10.03 5.19 -4.07
C PHE A 52 -10.90 6.45 -4.14
N TYR A 53 -11.27 6.89 -5.34
CA TYR A 53 -12.12 8.05 -5.52
C TYR A 53 -13.49 7.87 -4.85
N GLN A 54 -14.08 6.67 -4.90
CA GLN A 54 -15.36 6.41 -4.26
C GLN A 54 -15.26 6.45 -2.73
N VAL A 55 -14.11 6.05 -2.17
CA VAL A 55 -13.86 6.23 -0.74
C VAL A 55 -13.68 7.72 -0.42
N ALA A 56 -12.91 8.45 -1.23
CA ALA A 56 -12.67 9.88 -1.06
C ALA A 56 -13.94 10.72 -1.13
N THR A 57 -14.95 10.29 -1.89
CA THR A 57 -16.25 10.98 -2.02
C THR A 57 -17.36 10.36 -1.16
N ALA A 58 -17.01 9.53 -0.16
CA ALA A 58 -17.96 8.83 0.72
C ALA A 58 -18.98 7.91 0.02
N GLY A 59 -18.75 7.53 -1.25
CA GLY A 59 -19.60 6.61 -2.00
C GLY A 59 -19.33 5.13 -1.68
N LEU A 60 -18.16 4.81 -1.13
CA LEU A 60 -17.81 3.47 -0.64
C LEU A 60 -17.13 3.51 0.72
N GLU A 61 -17.37 2.47 1.50
CA GLU A 61 -16.61 2.22 2.73
C GLU A 61 -15.19 1.70 2.42
N PRO A 62 -14.17 2.13 3.16
CA PRO A 62 -12.79 1.68 2.99
C PRO A 62 -12.60 0.16 3.04
N SER A 63 -13.40 -0.51 3.88
CA SER A 63 -13.36 -1.96 4.06
C SER A 63 -13.82 -2.72 2.82
N SER A 64 -14.67 -2.12 1.97
CA SER A 64 -15.17 -2.72 0.73
C SER A 64 -14.09 -2.87 -0.34
N ILE A 65 -12.97 -2.14 -0.19
CA ILE A 65 -11.86 -2.15 -1.14
C ILE A 65 -10.53 -2.61 -0.53
N SER A 66 -10.55 -3.04 0.74
CA SER A 66 -9.37 -3.44 1.52
C SER A 66 -9.46 -4.92 1.93
N PHE A 67 -8.51 -5.73 1.46
CA PHE A 67 -8.55 -7.18 1.59
C PHE A 67 -7.33 -7.69 2.39
N PRO A 68 -7.51 -8.24 3.61
CA PRO A 68 -6.39 -8.68 4.43
C PRO A 68 -5.54 -9.76 3.72
N LEU A 69 -4.25 -9.50 3.53
CA LEU A 69 -3.34 -10.40 2.81
C LEU A 69 -3.23 -11.76 3.51
N ARG A 70 -3.18 -11.74 4.86
CA ARG A 70 -3.15 -12.96 5.68
C ARG A 70 -4.37 -13.85 5.43
N LYS A 71 -5.57 -13.26 5.32
CA LYS A 71 -6.82 -14.00 5.09
C LYS A 71 -6.84 -14.65 3.71
N ILE A 72 -6.32 -13.95 2.69
CA ILE A 72 -6.24 -14.47 1.31
C ILE A 72 -5.39 -15.75 1.24
N PHE A 73 -4.31 -15.83 2.03
CA PHE A 73 -3.35 -16.94 1.98
C PHE A 73 -3.45 -17.91 3.16
N GLN A 74 -4.44 -17.78 4.04
CA GLN A 74 -4.53 -18.56 5.28
C GLN A 74 -4.52 -20.10 5.07
N LYS A 75 -5.01 -20.57 3.92
CA LYS A 75 -5.07 -22.01 3.55
C LYS A 75 -3.91 -22.43 2.63
N ARG A 76 -2.88 -21.60 2.44
CA ARG A 76 -1.76 -21.82 1.52
C ARG A 76 -0.46 -21.99 2.33
N PRO A 77 -0.09 -23.23 2.71
CA PRO A 77 1.00 -23.47 3.65
C PRO A 77 2.38 -23.06 3.10
N ASN A 78 2.53 -22.94 1.79
CA ASN A 78 3.77 -22.51 1.15
C ASN A 78 3.92 -20.99 1.02
N ILE A 79 2.90 -20.21 1.41
CA ILE A 79 2.93 -18.73 1.35
C ILE A 79 3.01 -18.16 2.76
N HIS A 80 4.01 -17.33 2.99
CA HIS A 80 4.21 -16.61 4.24
C HIS A 80 4.12 -15.11 3.98
N PHE A 81 3.28 -14.42 4.76
CA PHE A 81 3.19 -12.96 4.73
C PHE A 81 4.03 -12.34 5.85
N ARG A 82 4.76 -11.27 5.54
CA ARG A 82 5.37 -10.36 6.53
C ARG A 82 4.96 -8.93 6.21
N MET A 83 4.50 -8.21 7.22
CA MET A 83 4.32 -6.77 7.08
C MET A 83 5.71 -6.13 7.26
N ALA A 84 6.29 -5.67 6.16
CA ALA A 84 7.67 -5.20 6.10
C ALA A 84 7.88 -4.28 4.90
N SER A 85 8.73 -3.28 5.08
CA SER A 85 9.15 -2.35 4.03
C SER A 85 10.50 -2.79 3.46
N LEU A 86 10.61 -2.94 2.14
CA LEU A 86 11.90 -3.17 1.48
C LEU A 86 12.72 -1.88 1.53
N LEU A 87 13.92 -1.94 2.13
CA LEU A 87 14.82 -0.80 2.25
C LEU A 87 15.96 -0.86 1.25
N LYS A 88 16.54 -2.05 1.05
CA LYS A 88 17.68 -2.25 0.16
C LYS A 88 17.69 -3.65 -0.43
N VAL A 89 18.19 -3.76 -1.66
CA VAL A 89 18.47 -5.04 -2.32
C VAL A 89 19.99 -5.19 -2.41
N ASN A 90 20.51 -6.29 -1.88
CA ASN A 90 21.89 -6.72 -2.08
C ASN A 90 21.87 -7.94 -3.00
N SER A 91 22.15 -7.71 -4.28
CA SER A 91 22.11 -8.74 -5.32
C SER A 91 23.23 -9.77 -5.20
N ASP A 92 24.40 -9.34 -4.73
CA ASP A 92 25.60 -10.17 -4.67
C ASP A 92 25.41 -11.28 -3.62
N ASP A 93 24.84 -10.92 -2.48
CA ASP A 93 24.53 -11.85 -1.39
C ASP A 93 23.11 -12.48 -1.49
N LYS A 94 22.36 -12.17 -2.56
CA LYS A 94 20.95 -12.55 -2.74
C LYS A 94 20.10 -12.32 -1.49
N MET A 95 20.19 -11.10 -0.97
CA MET A 95 19.57 -10.69 0.28
C MET A 95 18.81 -9.37 0.12
N ILE A 96 17.71 -9.23 0.85
CA ILE A 96 17.06 -7.94 1.04
C ILE A 96 17.19 -7.47 2.48
N GLU A 97 17.26 -6.16 2.67
CA GLU A 97 17.14 -5.49 3.95
C GLU A 97 15.73 -4.93 4.10
N THR A 98 15.09 -5.21 5.22
CA THR A 98 13.77 -4.66 5.58
C THR A 98 13.81 -4.02 6.96
N ASP A 99 12.77 -3.27 7.29
CA ASP A 99 12.55 -2.69 8.61
C ASP A 99 12.41 -3.73 9.75
N ILE A 100 12.15 -5.00 9.42
CA ILE A 100 12.07 -6.10 10.41
C ILE A 100 13.29 -7.04 10.39
N GLY A 101 14.31 -6.72 9.59
CA GLY A 101 15.54 -7.50 9.45
C GLY A 101 15.82 -7.97 8.02
N THR A 102 16.88 -8.76 7.87
CA THR A 102 17.33 -9.26 6.56
C THR A 102 16.63 -10.56 6.16
N MET A 103 16.47 -10.77 4.85
CA MET A 103 15.90 -12.00 4.29
C MET A 103 16.71 -12.44 3.07
N GLN A 104 17.15 -13.70 3.03
CA GLN A 104 17.77 -14.30 1.84
C GLN A 104 16.70 -14.78 0.85
N TYR A 105 17.02 -14.77 -0.44
CA TYR A 105 16.14 -15.25 -1.50
C TYR A 105 16.90 -16.09 -2.55
N ASP A 106 16.19 -17.01 -3.21
CA ASP A 106 16.66 -17.57 -4.48
C ASP A 106 16.22 -16.70 -5.66
N TYR A 107 15.00 -16.16 -5.57
CA TYR A 107 14.44 -15.22 -6.54
C TYR A 107 13.76 -14.05 -5.85
N LEU A 108 13.98 -12.84 -6.37
CA LEU A 108 13.35 -11.62 -5.91
C LEU A 108 12.42 -11.07 -7.00
N VAL A 109 11.20 -10.74 -6.61
CA VAL A 109 10.21 -10.07 -7.47
C VAL A 109 9.87 -8.71 -6.87
N LEU A 110 10.16 -7.64 -7.61
CA LEU A 110 9.82 -6.28 -7.22
C LEU A 110 8.44 -5.92 -7.81
N ALA A 111 7.45 -5.76 -6.94
CA ALA A 111 6.05 -5.49 -7.28
C ALA A 111 5.45 -4.36 -6.41
N MET A 112 6.29 -3.40 -6.00
CA MET A 112 5.94 -2.35 -5.03
C MET A 112 5.06 -1.22 -5.61
N GLY A 113 4.84 -1.21 -6.92
CA GLY A 113 4.06 -0.19 -7.60
C GLY A 113 4.81 1.12 -7.77
N VAL A 114 4.09 2.23 -7.72
CA VAL A 114 4.58 3.59 -7.94
C VAL A 114 4.06 4.53 -6.86
N SER A 115 4.69 5.69 -6.71
CA SER A 115 4.24 6.78 -5.82
C SER A 115 3.85 8.02 -6.64
N THR A 116 3.29 9.03 -5.97
CA THR A 116 3.03 10.34 -6.56
C THR A 116 4.36 11.05 -6.86
N ASN A 117 4.49 11.58 -8.07
CA ASN A 117 5.60 12.42 -8.46
C ASN A 117 5.15 13.89 -8.45
N TYR A 118 5.84 14.71 -7.67
CA TYR A 118 5.57 16.15 -7.55
C TYR A 118 6.50 17.00 -8.43
N PHE A 119 7.39 16.39 -9.20
CA PHE A 119 8.30 17.07 -10.13
C PHE A 119 9.15 18.18 -9.47
N GLY A 120 9.50 18.00 -8.19
CA GLY A 120 10.29 18.98 -7.42
C GLY A 120 9.50 20.18 -6.91
N MET A 121 8.18 20.25 -7.09
CA MET A 121 7.35 21.36 -6.63
C MET A 121 7.01 21.23 -5.14
N GLU A 122 7.88 21.76 -4.28
CA GLU A 122 7.67 21.71 -2.82
C GLU A 122 6.36 22.34 -2.35
N SER A 123 5.92 23.43 -3.00
CA SER A 123 4.65 24.09 -2.67
C SER A 123 3.48 23.15 -2.87
N ILE A 124 3.49 22.33 -3.93
CA ILE A 124 2.43 21.36 -4.21
C ILE A 124 2.47 20.23 -3.18
N ILE A 125 3.67 19.73 -2.83
CA ILE A 125 3.82 18.69 -1.79
C ILE A 125 3.19 19.12 -0.47
N LYS A 126 3.40 20.37 -0.05
CA LYS A 126 2.90 20.89 1.23
C LYS A 126 1.39 21.18 1.23
N ASN A 127 0.81 21.48 0.07
CA ASN A 127 -0.56 22.00 -0.03
C ASN A 127 -1.56 21.02 -0.67
N THR A 128 -1.11 19.89 -1.19
CA THR A 128 -1.98 18.89 -1.83
C THR A 128 -1.99 17.57 -1.08
N ILE A 129 -2.99 16.75 -1.41
CA ILE A 129 -3.18 15.44 -0.82
C ILE A 129 -3.16 14.43 -1.97
N PRO A 130 -2.21 13.49 -2.00
CA PRO A 130 -2.22 12.43 -3.01
C PRO A 130 -3.37 11.45 -2.77
N MET A 131 -3.74 10.67 -3.77
CA MET A 131 -4.72 9.58 -3.65
C MET A 131 -4.13 8.27 -4.15
N LYS A 132 -3.17 7.71 -3.38
CA LYS A 132 -2.45 6.46 -3.67
C LYS A 132 -2.67 5.38 -2.62
N SER A 133 -3.43 5.66 -1.57
CA SER A 133 -3.77 4.71 -0.53
C SER A 133 -5.19 4.92 0.01
N VAL A 134 -5.73 3.88 0.65
CA VAL A 134 -7.01 3.96 1.37
C VAL A 134 -6.97 5.02 2.47
N SER A 135 -5.86 5.14 3.21
CA SER A 135 -5.69 6.14 4.26
C SER A 135 -5.76 7.56 3.73
N GLU A 136 -5.13 7.83 2.58
CA GLU A 136 -5.22 9.13 1.91
C GLU A 136 -6.64 9.42 1.39
N ALA A 137 -7.34 8.42 0.84
CA ALA A 137 -8.73 8.57 0.42
C ALA A 137 -9.66 8.90 1.61
N ILE A 138 -9.48 8.24 2.77
CA ILE A 138 -10.20 8.58 4.00
C ILE A 138 -9.89 10.01 4.44
N TYR A 139 -8.63 10.42 4.37
CA TYR A 139 -8.23 11.78 4.74
C TYR A 139 -8.89 12.83 3.84
N LEU A 140 -8.92 12.60 2.51
CA LEU A 140 -9.65 13.43 1.55
C LEU A 140 -11.14 13.51 1.90
N ARG A 141 -11.79 12.37 2.13
CA ARG A 141 -13.21 12.31 2.52
C ARG A 141 -13.49 13.18 3.74
N ASN A 142 -12.73 12.99 4.80
CA ASN A 142 -12.93 13.73 6.04
C ASN A 142 -12.70 15.23 5.81
N ARG A 143 -11.70 15.62 5.01
CA ARG A 143 -11.44 17.02 4.70
C ARG A 143 -12.57 17.66 3.90
N ILE A 144 -13.12 16.97 2.91
CA ILE A 144 -14.28 17.45 2.13
C ILE A 144 -15.49 17.66 3.05
N LEU A 145 -15.83 16.65 3.87
CA LEU A 145 -16.97 16.74 4.79
C LEU A 145 -16.78 17.85 5.83
N MET A 146 -15.58 17.96 6.41
CA MET A 146 -15.29 19.03 7.38
C MET A 146 -15.31 20.42 6.74
N ASN A 147 -14.94 20.55 5.46
CA ASN A 147 -15.07 21.82 4.75
C ASN A 147 -16.55 22.23 4.59
N PHE A 148 -17.45 21.28 4.33
CA PHE A 148 -18.89 21.56 4.31
C PHE A 148 -19.40 22.02 5.68
N GLU A 149 -19.04 21.33 6.76
CA GLU A 149 -19.42 21.74 8.12
C GLU A 149 -18.89 23.14 8.46
N LYS A 150 -17.66 23.48 8.07
CA LYS A 150 -17.11 24.83 8.25
C LYS A 150 -17.88 25.86 7.45
N ALA A 151 -18.15 25.59 6.18
CA ALA A 151 -18.85 26.52 5.30
C ALA A 151 -20.26 26.88 5.83
N LEU A 152 -20.93 25.95 6.52
CA LEU A 152 -22.22 26.19 7.17
C LEU A 152 -22.13 27.13 8.39
N ASN A 153 -20.94 27.32 8.97
CA ASN A 153 -20.71 28.20 10.11
C ASN A 153 -20.20 29.60 9.69
N GLU A 154 -19.95 29.83 8.41
CA GLU A 154 -19.50 31.13 7.89
C GLU A 154 -20.68 31.94 7.36
N SER A 155 -20.58 33.28 7.45
CA SER A 155 -21.64 34.20 6.97
C SER A 155 -21.23 35.01 5.74
N GLN A 156 -19.93 35.19 5.51
CA GLN A 156 -19.41 35.98 4.39
C GLN A 156 -18.98 35.08 3.24
N ARG A 157 -19.28 35.50 2.02
CA ARG A 157 -18.96 34.72 0.81
C ARG A 157 -17.45 34.50 0.63
N GLU A 158 -16.65 35.49 1.05
CA GLU A 158 -15.19 35.44 1.00
C GLU A 158 -14.60 34.29 1.84
N ASP A 159 -15.27 33.91 2.94
CA ASP A 159 -14.85 32.79 3.79
C ASP A 159 -15.44 31.44 3.32
N ILE A 160 -16.64 31.47 2.71
CA ILE A 160 -17.33 30.28 2.19
C ILE A 160 -16.69 29.76 0.91
N ASP A 161 -16.43 30.62 -0.07
CA ASP A 161 -16.01 30.24 -1.41
C ASP A 161 -14.71 29.39 -1.40
N PRO A 162 -13.66 29.72 -0.60
CA PRO A 162 -12.46 28.88 -0.50
C PRO A 162 -12.71 27.49 0.09
N LEU A 163 -13.67 27.35 1.01
CA LEU A 163 -14.00 26.05 1.64
C LEU A 163 -14.67 25.09 0.66
N LEU A 164 -15.45 25.63 -0.29
CA LEU A 164 -16.19 24.88 -1.30
C LEU A 164 -15.43 24.74 -2.63
N ASN A 165 -14.23 25.31 -2.73
CA ASN A 165 -13.40 25.18 -3.91
C ASN A 165 -12.50 23.94 -3.83
N PHE A 166 -12.71 22.98 -4.73
CA PHE A 166 -11.92 21.75 -4.81
C PHE A 166 -11.16 21.72 -6.15
N VAL A 167 -9.84 21.62 -6.07
CA VAL A 167 -8.96 21.53 -7.24
C VAL A 167 -8.38 20.13 -7.33
N ILE A 168 -8.58 19.49 -8.48
CA ILE A 168 -8.02 18.17 -8.81
C ILE A 168 -7.01 18.36 -9.94
N VAL A 169 -5.79 17.88 -9.73
CA VAL A 169 -4.65 18.02 -10.66
C VAL A 169 -4.24 16.65 -11.18
#